data_AF-G9KVU8-F1
#
_entry.id   AF-G9KVU8-F1
#
_cell.length_a   1.000
_cell.length_b   1.000
_cell.length_c   1.000
_cell.angle_alpha   90.00
_cell.angle_beta   90.00
_cell.angle_gamma   90.00
#
_symmetry.space_group_name_H-M   'P 1'
#
loop_
_entity.id
_entity.type
_entity.pdbx_description
1 polymer ?
#
loop_
_entity_poly.entity_id
_entity_poly.type
_entity_poly.pdbx_seq_one_letter_code
_entity_poly.pdbx_strand_id
1 'polypeptide(L)'
;MHSAYGDTILAFYEPSILPRLGFAVSLLLDLAEQEKSKQIKVAALKCLQVLLFQCDCQDHPRSLDELEQKQLGDLFASFLPGISMALTRVITGDFKQGHSIVVSSLKIFYETVSFIMADKHLERTSDTQPKPASVEPRVAELMVHREAKWVKNTSDKLTVLIKKITECVSIHPHWKVRLALTELIEALLLKCSQSLVGSVGHLLKALVGLVNDESPEVQTQCSKVLRHFADRKVVVGNRAFADILSENLHSLATSLPRLMNSQDDQGKFSTLSLLLGYLKLLGPEVNFVLRSAAHLQRLSKALIQVLELDVADIKVVEER
;
A
#
# COMPACT_ATOMS: atom_id res chain seq x y z
N MET A 1 -3.94 -39.45 5.31
CA MET A 1 -3.14 -39.17 4.09
C MET A 1 -3.03 -37.68 3.74
N HIS A 2 -3.70 -36.75 4.43
CA HIS A 2 -3.54 -35.30 4.16
C HIS A 2 -2.36 -34.61 4.85
N SER A 3 -1.75 -35.17 5.91
CA SER A 3 -0.59 -34.51 6.54
C SER A 3 0.68 -34.59 5.69
N ALA A 4 0.89 -35.68 4.94
CA ALA A 4 2.09 -35.85 4.10
C ALA A 4 2.15 -34.92 2.87
N TYR A 5 0.99 -34.44 2.39
CA TYR A 5 0.93 -33.53 1.23
C TYR A 5 1.22 -32.07 1.62
N GLY A 6 0.86 -31.67 2.84
CA GLY A 6 1.16 -30.32 3.35
C GLY A 6 2.66 -30.09 3.57
N ASP A 7 3.36 -31.12 4.07
CA ASP A 7 4.79 -31.04 4.36
C ASP A 7 5.67 -31.09 3.10
N THR A 8 5.15 -31.67 2.00
CA THR A 8 5.86 -31.72 0.71
C THR A 8 5.79 -30.41 -0.07
N ILE A 9 4.74 -29.59 0.09
CA ILE A 9 4.67 -28.28 -0.56
C ILE A 9 5.74 -27.34 0.00
N LEU A 10 5.97 -27.33 1.32
CA LEU A 10 6.98 -26.48 1.93
C LEU A 10 8.41 -26.84 1.50
N ALA A 11 8.66 -28.10 1.12
CA ALA A 11 9.94 -28.52 0.53
C ALA A 11 10.27 -27.75 -0.77
N PHE A 12 9.25 -27.32 -1.52
CA PHE A 12 9.43 -26.49 -2.72
C PHE A 12 9.95 -25.07 -2.40
N TYR A 13 9.78 -24.64 -1.14
CA TYR A 13 10.17 -23.32 -0.63
C TYR A 13 11.40 -23.37 0.28
N GLU A 14 12.12 -24.50 0.28
CA GLU A 14 13.42 -24.59 0.94
C GLU A 14 14.45 -23.69 0.25
N PRO A 15 15.43 -23.15 1.00
CA PRO A 15 16.46 -22.29 0.44
C PRO A 15 17.21 -22.91 -0.75
N SER A 16 17.40 -24.24 -0.76
CA SER A 16 18.07 -24.97 -1.84
C SER A 16 17.41 -24.80 -3.22
N ILE A 17 16.10 -24.52 -3.25
CA ILE A 17 15.30 -24.33 -4.47
C ILE A 17 15.23 -22.85 -4.89
N LEU A 18 15.71 -21.93 -4.05
CA LEU A 18 15.64 -20.47 -4.26
C LEU A 18 16.06 -20.02 -5.68
N PRO A 19 17.15 -20.51 -6.31
CA PRO A 19 17.51 -20.10 -7.67
C PRO A 19 16.46 -20.49 -8.72
N ARG A 20 15.84 -21.67 -8.57
CA ARG A 20 14.81 -22.18 -9.49
C ARG A 20 13.51 -21.42 -9.31
N LEU A 21 13.14 -21.14 -8.06
CA LEU A 21 12.01 -20.27 -7.73
C LEU A 21 12.22 -18.87 -8.30
N GLY A 22 13.39 -18.28 -8.10
CA GLY A 22 13.71 -16.94 -8.60
C GLY A 22 13.66 -16.85 -10.12
N PHE A 23 14.11 -17.89 -10.82
CA PHE A 23 13.94 -18.01 -12.27
C PHE A 23 12.46 -18.09 -12.67
N ALA A 24 11.67 -18.95 -12.01
CA ALA A 24 10.24 -19.09 -12.30
C ALA A 24 9.47 -17.77 -12.05
N VAL A 25 9.73 -17.09 -10.94
CA VAL A 25 9.17 -15.77 -10.64
C VAL A 25 9.53 -14.77 -11.73
N SER A 26 10.81 -14.67 -12.08
CA SER A 26 11.29 -13.74 -13.12
C SER A 26 10.61 -14.00 -14.47
N LEU A 27 10.55 -15.27 -14.90
CA LEU A 27 9.90 -15.65 -16.15
C LEU A 27 8.41 -15.28 -16.16
N LEU A 28 7.68 -15.54 -15.07
CA LEU A 28 6.26 -15.20 -14.97
C LEU A 28 6.02 -13.69 -14.97
N LEU A 29 6.90 -12.91 -14.34
CA LEU A 29 6.86 -11.45 -14.38
C LEU A 29 7.14 -10.92 -15.79
N ASP A 30 8.13 -11.46 -16.49
CA ASP A 30 8.45 -11.09 -17.87
C ASP A 30 7.29 -11.37 -18.82
N LEU A 31 6.65 -12.55 -18.68
CA LEU A 31 5.44 -12.89 -19.43
C LEU A 31 4.29 -11.93 -19.10
N ALA A 32 4.09 -11.58 -17.83
CA ALA A 32 3.06 -10.65 -17.41
C ALA A 32 3.29 -9.21 -17.89
N GLU A 33 4.54 -8.79 -18.09
CA GLU A 33 4.91 -7.45 -18.54
C GLU A 33 4.91 -7.34 -20.08
N GLN A 34 5.66 -8.22 -20.75
CA GLN A 34 6.06 -8.03 -22.16
C GLN A 34 5.13 -8.71 -23.17
N GLU A 35 4.38 -9.75 -22.78
CA GLU A 35 3.61 -10.52 -23.76
C GLU A 35 2.46 -9.72 -24.39
N LYS A 36 2.16 -10.02 -25.66
CA LYS A 36 1.02 -9.38 -26.35
C LYS A 36 -0.30 -10.07 -26.03
N SER A 37 -0.26 -11.39 -25.82
CA SER A 37 -1.47 -12.17 -25.54
C SER A 37 -1.98 -11.90 -24.13
N LYS A 38 -3.20 -11.35 -24.04
CA LYS A 38 -3.92 -11.16 -22.77
C LYS A 38 -4.08 -12.48 -22.00
N GLN A 39 -4.32 -13.58 -22.71
CA GLN A 39 -4.48 -14.89 -22.09
C GLN A 39 -3.18 -15.37 -21.42
N ILE A 40 -2.03 -15.18 -22.08
CA ILE A 40 -0.73 -15.54 -21.51
C ILE A 40 -0.43 -14.67 -20.29
N LYS A 41 -0.66 -13.36 -20.37
CA LYS A 41 -0.51 -12.45 -19.22
C LYS A 41 -1.34 -12.88 -18.01
N VAL A 42 -2.61 -13.20 -18.23
CA VAL A 42 -3.51 -13.68 -17.16
C VAL A 42 -3.05 -15.02 -16.60
N ALA A 43 -2.62 -15.97 -17.44
CA ALA A 43 -2.10 -17.25 -16.99
C ALA A 43 -0.81 -17.07 -16.16
N ALA A 44 0.10 -16.21 -16.60
CA ALA A 44 1.34 -15.92 -15.89
C ALA A 44 1.08 -15.32 -14.49
N LEU A 45 0.17 -14.34 -14.38
CA LEU A 45 -0.21 -13.75 -13.09
C LEU A 45 -0.87 -14.77 -12.16
N LYS A 46 -1.74 -15.65 -12.68
CA LYS A 46 -2.35 -16.73 -11.88
C LYS A 46 -1.31 -17.73 -11.38
N CYS A 47 -0.37 -18.14 -12.23
CA CYS A 47 0.72 -19.01 -11.84
C CYS A 47 1.60 -18.33 -10.77
N LEU A 48 1.85 -17.03 -10.90
CA LEU A 48 2.59 -16.25 -9.91
C LEU A 48 1.86 -16.20 -8.57
N GLN A 49 0.53 -16.04 -8.55
CA GLN A 49 -0.27 -16.10 -7.31
C GLN A 49 -0.12 -17.44 -6.59
N VAL A 50 -0.21 -18.55 -7.32
CA VAL A 50 0.01 -19.89 -6.75
C VAL A 50 1.43 -19.97 -6.18
N LEU A 51 2.43 -19.56 -6.95
CA LEU A 51 3.83 -19.61 -6.53
C LEU A 51 4.10 -18.80 -5.25
N LEU A 52 3.36 -17.71 -5.04
CA LEU A 52 3.50 -16.80 -3.89
C LEU A 52 2.52 -17.09 -2.75
N PHE A 53 1.84 -18.24 -2.71
CA PHE A 53 0.85 -18.59 -1.68
C PHE A 53 -0.35 -17.61 -1.60
N GLN A 54 -0.82 -17.14 -2.75
CA GLN A 54 -1.88 -16.13 -2.90
C GLN A 54 -3.12 -16.64 -3.64
N CYS A 55 -3.22 -17.95 -3.94
CA CYS A 55 -4.44 -18.50 -4.52
C CYS A 55 -5.49 -18.78 -3.45
N ASP A 56 -6.77 -18.73 -3.85
CA ASP A 56 -7.92 -19.18 -3.05
C ASP A 56 -8.31 -20.63 -3.39
N CYS A 57 -7.35 -21.45 -3.82
CA CYS A 57 -7.60 -22.79 -4.32
C CYS A 57 -7.74 -23.82 -3.18
N GLN A 58 -8.75 -24.69 -3.23
CA GLN A 58 -9.11 -25.63 -2.15
C GLN A 58 -7.95 -26.57 -1.76
N ASP A 59 -7.04 -26.83 -2.70
CA ASP A 59 -5.88 -27.71 -2.54
C ASP A 59 -4.62 -26.98 -2.03
N HIS A 60 -4.70 -25.69 -1.70
CA HIS A 60 -3.56 -24.85 -1.32
C HIS A 60 -3.76 -24.19 0.07
N PRO A 61 -2.65 -23.92 0.76
CA PRO A 61 -2.15 -24.71 1.87
C PRO A 61 -2.89 -24.50 3.19
N ARG A 62 -2.70 -25.48 4.09
CA ARG A 62 -2.99 -25.38 5.53
C ARG A 62 -2.55 -24.05 6.12
N SER A 63 -3.19 -23.62 7.20
CA SER A 63 -2.73 -22.47 7.98
C SER A 63 -1.25 -22.66 8.35
N LEU A 64 -0.39 -21.78 7.84
CA LEU A 64 1.03 -21.75 8.18
C LEU A 64 1.19 -21.24 9.62
N ASP A 65 2.08 -21.85 10.39
CA ASP A 65 2.43 -21.33 11.71
C ASP A 65 3.29 -20.05 11.62
N GLU A 66 3.55 -19.40 12.76
CA GLU A 66 4.32 -18.14 12.78
C GLU A 66 5.76 -18.30 12.25
N LEU A 67 6.39 -19.46 12.45
CA LEU A 67 7.75 -19.73 12.04
C LEU A 67 7.81 -19.97 10.52
N GLU A 68 6.89 -20.78 9.99
CA GLU A 68 6.73 -21.04 8.56
C GLU A 68 6.46 -19.73 7.80
N GLN A 69 5.56 -18.87 8.32
CA GLN A 69 5.30 -17.55 7.73
C GLN A 69 6.56 -16.67 7.71
N LYS A 70 7.37 -16.72 8.77
CA LYS A 70 8.62 -15.94 8.85
C LYS A 70 9.65 -16.45 7.83
N GLN A 71 9.88 -17.75 7.77
CA GLN A 71 10.84 -18.34 6.81
C GLN A 71 10.44 -18.08 5.37
N LEU A 72 9.15 -18.23 5.05
CA LEU A 72 8.63 -17.95 3.71
C LEU A 72 8.74 -16.46 3.37
N GLY A 73 8.52 -15.57 4.33
CA GLY A 73 8.72 -14.14 4.16
C GLY A 73 10.17 -13.76 3.87
N ASP A 74 11.15 -14.43 4.49
CA ASP A 74 12.58 -14.25 4.22
C ASP A 74 12.94 -14.74 2.81
N LEU A 75 12.41 -15.89 2.40
CA LEU A 75 12.57 -16.41 1.04
C LEU A 75 12.00 -15.46 -0.01
N PHE A 76 10.76 -15.00 0.17
CA PHE A 76 10.10 -14.10 -0.78
C PHE A 76 10.72 -12.70 -0.81
N ALA A 77 11.38 -12.27 0.27
CA ALA A 77 12.12 -11.02 0.30
C ALA A 77 13.24 -10.98 -0.76
N SER A 78 13.82 -12.13 -1.13
CA SER A 78 14.79 -12.24 -2.23
C SER A 78 14.19 -11.90 -3.61
N PHE A 79 12.87 -12.07 -3.78
CA PHE A 79 12.17 -11.80 -5.05
C PHE A 79 11.46 -10.44 -5.08
N LEU A 80 11.25 -9.83 -3.92
CA LEU A 80 10.48 -8.60 -3.77
C LEU A 80 10.96 -7.44 -4.67
N PRO A 81 12.27 -7.16 -4.86
CA PRO A 81 12.69 -6.11 -5.77
C PRO A 81 12.22 -6.34 -7.22
N GLY A 82 12.30 -7.58 -7.72
CA GLY A 82 11.85 -7.93 -9.06
C GLY A 82 10.33 -7.84 -9.19
N ILE A 83 9.61 -8.45 -8.24
CA ILE A 83 8.14 -8.45 -8.20
C ILE A 83 7.58 -7.02 -8.14
N SER A 84 8.05 -6.22 -7.17
CA SER A 84 7.54 -4.86 -6.96
C SER A 84 7.80 -3.96 -8.18
N MET A 85 8.96 -4.06 -8.82
CA MET A 85 9.29 -3.29 -10.02
C MET A 85 8.45 -3.69 -11.23
N ALA A 86 8.41 -4.98 -11.57
CA ALA A 86 7.70 -5.46 -12.75
C ALA A 86 6.18 -5.23 -12.61
N LEU A 87 5.59 -5.56 -11.46
CA LEU A 87 4.17 -5.30 -11.23
C LEU A 87 3.85 -3.81 -11.22
N THR A 88 4.71 -2.94 -10.69
CA THR A 88 4.51 -1.49 -10.81
C THR A 88 4.46 -1.05 -12.28
N ARG A 89 5.31 -1.58 -13.15
CA ARG A 89 5.28 -1.27 -14.58
C ARG A 89 3.99 -1.76 -15.26
N VAL A 90 3.54 -2.97 -14.94
CA VAL A 90 2.26 -3.49 -15.44
C VAL A 90 1.10 -2.62 -14.97
N ILE A 91 1.05 -2.30 -13.67
CA ILE A 91 -0.02 -1.50 -13.06
C ILE A 91 -0.09 -0.09 -13.67
N THR A 92 1.08 0.53 -13.86
CA THR A 92 1.21 1.90 -14.39
C THR A 92 1.32 1.96 -15.92
N GLY A 93 1.12 0.84 -16.61
CA GLY A 93 1.15 0.74 -18.07
C GLY A 93 -0.12 1.27 -18.73
N ASP A 94 -0.22 1.12 -20.06
CA ASP A 94 -1.41 1.54 -20.81
C ASP A 94 -2.67 0.80 -20.33
N PHE A 95 -3.75 1.53 -20.04
CA PHE A 95 -5.02 0.97 -19.59
C PHE A 95 -5.66 0.02 -20.62
N LYS A 96 -5.27 0.10 -21.89
CA LYS A 96 -5.71 -0.80 -22.99
C LYS A 96 -5.27 -2.25 -22.79
N GLN A 97 -4.32 -2.54 -21.91
CA GLN A 97 -3.98 -3.93 -21.54
C GLN A 97 -5.17 -4.68 -20.92
N GLY A 98 -6.17 -3.95 -20.43
CA GLY A 98 -7.39 -4.49 -19.86
C GLY A 98 -7.34 -4.52 -18.34
N HIS A 99 -8.41 -4.01 -17.72
CA HIS A 99 -8.50 -3.82 -16.27
C HIS A 99 -8.21 -5.08 -15.44
N SER A 100 -8.54 -6.27 -15.95
CA SER A 100 -8.32 -7.54 -15.24
C SER A 100 -6.85 -7.82 -14.95
N ILE A 101 -5.95 -7.42 -15.85
CA ILE A 101 -4.50 -7.57 -15.66
C ILE A 101 -4.04 -6.61 -14.55
N VAL A 102 -4.46 -5.34 -14.62
CA VAL A 102 -4.11 -4.33 -13.62
C VAL A 102 -4.63 -4.70 -12.23
N VAL A 103 -5.88 -5.17 -12.11
CA VAL A 103 -6.47 -5.65 -10.85
C VAL A 103 -5.67 -6.84 -10.30
N SER A 104 -5.36 -7.83 -11.14
CA SER A 104 -4.59 -9.00 -10.71
C SER A 104 -3.17 -8.62 -10.27
N SER A 105 -2.51 -7.70 -10.97
CA SER A 105 -1.18 -7.21 -10.60
C SER A 105 -1.21 -6.38 -9.31
N LEU A 106 -2.25 -5.55 -9.09
CA LEU A 106 -2.45 -4.85 -7.81
C LEU A 106 -2.58 -5.84 -6.66
N LYS A 107 -3.42 -6.88 -6.83
CA LYS A 107 -3.61 -7.95 -5.83
C LYS A 107 -2.30 -8.62 -5.46
N ILE A 108 -1.56 -9.12 -6.46
CA ILE A 108 -0.26 -9.77 -6.21
C ILE A 108 0.72 -8.82 -5.53
N PHE A 109 0.77 -7.57 -5.99
CA PHE A 109 1.67 -6.57 -5.41
C PHE A 109 1.38 -6.37 -3.92
N TYR A 110 0.13 -6.06 -3.55
CA TYR A 110 -0.18 -5.74 -2.16
C TYR A 110 -0.14 -6.98 -1.26
N GLU A 111 -0.54 -8.16 -1.74
CA GLU A 111 -0.46 -9.38 -0.95
C GLU A 111 1.00 -9.75 -0.67
N THR A 112 1.87 -9.66 -1.69
CA THR A 112 3.31 -9.93 -1.55
C THR A 112 3.95 -8.93 -0.59
N VAL A 113 3.74 -7.62 -0.82
CA VAL A 113 4.32 -6.57 0.03
C VAL A 113 3.80 -6.69 1.45
N SER A 114 2.48 -6.88 1.63
CA SER A 114 1.88 -6.97 2.96
C SER A 114 2.24 -8.24 3.72
N PHE A 115 2.63 -9.31 3.03
CA PHE A 115 3.16 -10.52 3.64
C PHE A 115 4.62 -10.34 4.08
N ILE A 116 5.48 -9.83 3.18
CA ILE A 116 6.92 -9.70 3.43
C ILE A 116 7.22 -8.58 4.43
N MET A 117 6.51 -7.46 4.33
CA MET A 117 6.72 -6.27 5.17
C MET A 117 5.75 -6.22 6.36
N ALA A 118 5.09 -7.32 6.73
CA ALA A 118 4.14 -7.30 7.84
C ALA A 118 4.85 -6.96 9.17
N ASP A 119 4.38 -5.94 9.89
CA ASP A 119 4.95 -5.48 11.17
C ASP A 119 5.12 -6.66 12.15
N LYS A 120 4.08 -7.50 12.27
CA LYS A 120 4.05 -8.71 13.13
C LYS A 120 5.21 -9.69 12.90
N HIS A 121 5.78 -9.72 11.69
CA HIS A 121 6.86 -10.64 11.33
C HIS A 121 8.26 -10.01 11.49
N LEU A 122 8.32 -8.68 11.55
CA LEU A 122 9.55 -7.91 11.62
C LEU A 122 9.92 -7.53 13.06
N GLU A 123 8.96 -7.44 13.98
CA GLU A 123 9.17 -7.09 15.40
C GLU A 123 10.05 -8.10 16.18
N ARG A 124 10.31 -9.30 15.63
CA ARG A 124 11.04 -10.41 16.30
C ARG A 124 12.29 -10.89 15.55
N THR A 125 12.91 -10.08 14.69
CA THR A 125 14.19 -10.44 14.09
C THR A 125 15.32 -10.21 15.11
N SER A 126 15.59 -11.20 15.96
CA SER A 126 16.88 -11.29 16.64
C SER A 126 17.99 -11.27 15.57
N ASP A 127 19.00 -10.42 15.74
CA ASP A 127 20.12 -10.13 14.81
C ASP A 127 20.98 -11.35 14.39
N THR A 128 20.58 -12.57 14.75
CA THR A 128 21.33 -13.79 14.50
C THR A 128 20.38 -14.92 14.15
N GLN A 129 19.98 -14.99 12.88
CA GLN A 129 19.55 -16.26 12.30
C GLN A 129 20.83 -17.03 11.92
N PRO A 130 21.07 -18.23 12.44
CA PRO A 130 22.22 -19.02 12.02
C PRO A 130 22.09 -19.31 10.51
N LYS A 131 23.15 -19.06 9.75
CA LYS A 131 23.21 -19.50 8.35
C LYS A 131 22.89 -21.00 8.31
N PRO A 132 21.90 -21.44 7.52
CA PRO A 132 21.57 -22.86 7.46
C PRO A 132 22.80 -23.62 6.96
N ALA A 133 23.39 -24.45 7.83
CA ALA A 133 24.65 -25.15 7.60
C ALA A 133 24.61 -26.13 6.40
N SER A 134 23.41 -26.42 5.88
CA SER A 134 23.13 -27.33 4.77
C SER A 134 22.94 -26.65 3.41
N VAL A 135 23.05 -25.32 3.32
CA VAL A 135 22.80 -24.58 2.08
C VAL A 135 24.12 -24.23 1.38
N GLU A 136 24.19 -24.46 0.07
CA GLU A 136 25.35 -24.09 -0.74
C GLU A 136 25.69 -22.59 -0.57
N PRO A 137 26.98 -22.21 -0.44
CA PRO A 137 27.38 -20.83 -0.17
C PRO A 137 26.78 -19.80 -1.15
N ARG A 138 26.71 -20.14 -2.43
CA ARG A 138 26.14 -19.28 -3.48
C ARG A 138 24.64 -19.05 -3.30
N VAL A 139 23.92 -20.03 -2.76
CA VAL A 139 22.48 -19.92 -2.49
C VAL A 139 22.26 -19.13 -1.21
N ALA A 140 23.10 -19.31 -0.20
CA ALA A 140 23.06 -18.54 1.04
C ALA A 140 23.30 -17.03 0.80
N GLU A 141 24.12 -16.67 -0.19
CA GLU A 141 24.33 -15.26 -0.60
C GLU A 141 23.09 -14.60 -1.21
N LEU A 142 22.17 -15.39 -1.78
CA LEU A 142 20.92 -14.90 -2.37
C LEU A 142 19.80 -14.74 -1.33
N MET A 143 19.96 -15.31 -0.14
CA MET A 143 18.96 -15.23 0.93
C MET A 143 18.94 -13.83 1.52
N VAL A 144 17.74 -13.30 1.68
CA VAL A 144 17.53 -12.01 2.34
C VAL A 144 17.16 -12.24 3.79
N HIS A 145 17.92 -11.60 4.68
CA HIS A 145 17.51 -11.43 6.07
C HIS A 145 16.86 -10.07 6.23
N ARG A 146 15.60 -10.06 6.68
CA ARG A 146 14.81 -8.83 6.86
C ARG A 146 15.19 -8.08 8.15
N GLU A 147 16.49 -7.85 8.33
CA GLU A 147 17.05 -7.03 9.41
C GLU A 147 16.62 -5.56 9.26
N ALA A 148 16.75 -4.78 10.33
CA ALA A 148 16.29 -3.39 10.38
C ALA A 148 16.81 -2.52 9.22
N LYS A 149 18.09 -2.70 8.84
CA LYS A 149 18.71 -1.99 7.71
C LYS A 149 18.07 -2.37 6.38
N TRP A 150 17.81 -3.66 6.16
CA TRP A 150 17.14 -4.14 4.96
C TRP A 150 15.69 -3.62 4.90
N VAL A 151 14.96 -3.69 6.01
CA VAL A 151 13.58 -3.19 6.11
C VAL A 151 13.52 -1.72 5.75
N LYS A 152 14.41 -0.89 6.30
CA LYS A 152 14.46 0.54 6.02
C LYS A 152 14.74 0.83 4.55
N ASN A 153 15.79 0.24 3.98
CA ASN A 153 16.16 0.43 2.57
C ASN A 153 15.06 -0.02 1.61
N THR A 154 14.41 -1.15 1.91
CA THR A 154 13.33 -1.69 1.08
C THR A 154 12.06 -0.85 1.21
N SER A 155 11.73 -0.39 2.42
CA SER A 155 10.60 0.52 2.68
C SER A 155 10.73 1.84 1.91
N ASP A 156 11.92 2.44 1.88
CA ASP A 156 12.15 3.69 1.14
C ASP A 156 11.95 3.48 -0.38
N LYS A 157 12.41 2.36 -0.93
CA LYS A 157 12.19 2.00 -2.35
C LYS A 157 10.72 1.71 -2.65
N LEU A 158 10.06 0.93 -1.79
CA LEU A 158 8.64 0.62 -1.92
C LEU A 158 7.78 1.88 -1.82
N THR A 159 8.17 2.86 -1.00
CA THR A 159 7.45 4.13 -0.88
C THR A 159 7.38 4.87 -2.21
N VAL A 160 8.47 4.88 -2.99
CA VAL A 160 8.49 5.46 -4.34
C VAL A 160 7.52 4.73 -5.27
N LEU A 161 7.51 3.39 -5.23
CA LEU A 161 6.62 2.58 -6.08
C LEU A 161 5.15 2.73 -5.69
N ILE A 162 4.85 2.68 -4.39
CA ILE A 162 3.51 2.86 -3.84
C ILE A 162 2.96 4.22 -4.21
N LYS A 163 3.76 5.30 -4.05
CA LYS A 163 3.36 6.65 -4.50
C LYS A 163 2.98 6.66 -5.98
N LYS A 164 3.82 6.07 -6.84
CA LYS A 164 3.55 6.00 -8.27
C LYS A 164 2.26 5.23 -8.58
N ILE A 165 2.06 4.08 -7.92
CA ILE A 165 0.86 3.26 -8.06
C ILE A 165 -0.38 4.05 -7.63
N THR A 166 -0.34 4.69 -6.46
CA THR A 166 -1.52 5.39 -5.94
C THR A 166 -1.89 6.60 -6.80
N GLU A 167 -0.90 7.38 -7.26
CA GLU A 167 -1.14 8.53 -8.16
C GLU A 167 -1.75 8.08 -9.50
N CYS A 168 -1.24 7.01 -10.10
CA CYS A 168 -1.74 6.50 -11.38
C CYS A 168 -3.12 5.83 -11.25
N VAL A 169 -3.30 5.00 -10.24
CA VAL A 169 -4.52 4.17 -10.12
C VAL A 169 -5.71 4.98 -9.61
N SER A 170 -5.51 6.01 -8.77
CA SER A 170 -6.63 6.81 -8.25
C SER A 170 -7.46 7.50 -9.34
N ILE A 171 -6.86 7.76 -10.50
CA ILE A 171 -7.53 8.38 -11.66
C ILE A 171 -7.78 7.38 -12.80
N HIS A 172 -7.59 6.08 -12.56
CA HIS A 172 -7.75 5.07 -13.60
C HIS A 172 -9.22 5.03 -14.09
N PRO A 173 -9.50 4.96 -15.40
CA PRO A 173 -10.86 5.08 -15.95
C PRO A 173 -11.81 3.96 -15.52
N HIS A 174 -11.27 2.78 -15.21
CA HIS A 174 -12.08 1.63 -14.83
C HIS A 174 -12.20 1.49 -13.31
N TRP A 175 -13.43 1.61 -12.79
CA TRP A 175 -13.74 1.58 -11.35
C TRP A 175 -13.21 0.35 -10.60
N LYS A 176 -13.24 -0.86 -11.19
CA LYS A 176 -12.68 -2.07 -10.54
C LYS A 176 -11.19 -1.95 -10.19
N VAL A 177 -10.43 -1.17 -10.97
CA VAL A 177 -9.01 -0.93 -10.68
C VAL A 177 -8.88 0.02 -9.49
N ARG A 178 -9.72 1.06 -9.43
CA ARG A 178 -9.81 1.97 -8.27
C ARG A 178 -10.30 1.25 -7.01
N LEU A 179 -11.22 0.31 -7.15
CA LEU A 179 -11.64 -0.57 -6.06
C LEU A 179 -10.47 -1.42 -5.54
N ALA A 180 -9.70 -2.06 -6.42
CA ALA A 180 -8.51 -2.83 -6.03
C ALA A 180 -7.44 -1.97 -5.33
N LEU A 181 -7.35 -0.67 -5.64
CA LEU A 181 -6.51 0.26 -4.90
C LEU A 181 -6.98 0.44 -3.44
N THR A 182 -8.29 0.45 -3.18
CA THR A 182 -8.80 0.53 -1.79
C THR A 182 -8.38 -0.70 -0.97
N GLU A 183 -8.38 -1.89 -1.59
CA GLU A 183 -7.92 -3.14 -0.95
C GLU A 183 -6.41 -3.10 -0.66
N LEU A 184 -5.61 -2.61 -1.62
CA LEU A 184 -4.17 -2.39 -1.42
C LEU A 184 -3.92 -1.47 -0.23
N ILE A 185 -4.61 -0.33 -0.18
CA ILE A 185 -4.44 0.65 0.88
C ILE A 185 -4.82 0.05 2.24
N GLU A 186 -5.97 -0.63 2.32
CA GLU A 186 -6.39 -1.30 3.54
C GLU A 186 -5.36 -2.33 4.02
N ALA A 187 -4.90 -3.22 3.13
CA ALA A 187 -3.94 -4.26 3.48
C ALA A 187 -2.61 -3.69 4.01
N LEU A 188 -2.06 -2.68 3.34
CA LEU A 188 -0.77 -2.08 3.73
C LEU A 188 -0.89 -1.27 5.02
N LEU A 189 -1.94 -0.47 5.18
CA LEU A 189 -2.14 0.30 6.42
C LEU A 189 -2.45 -0.60 7.62
N LEU A 190 -3.06 -1.77 7.43
CA LEU A 190 -3.33 -2.72 8.52
C LEU A 190 -2.11 -3.54 8.92
N LYS A 191 -1.32 -3.99 7.94
CA LYS A 191 -0.25 -4.97 8.18
C LYS A 191 1.14 -4.35 8.24
N CYS A 192 1.34 -3.17 7.65
CA CYS A 192 2.66 -2.57 7.41
C CYS A 192 2.74 -1.11 7.86
N SER A 193 1.94 -0.73 8.86
CA SER A 193 1.85 0.64 9.35
C SER A 193 3.17 1.18 9.92
N GLN A 194 4.01 0.28 10.47
CA GLN A 194 5.32 0.64 11.02
C GLN A 194 6.44 0.43 9.98
N SER A 195 6.42 -0.69 9.27
CA SER A 195 7.47 -1.03 8.30
C SER A 195 7.43 -0.16 7.04
N LEU A 196 6.24 0.27 6.61
CA LEU A 196 6.00 1.15 5.46
C LEU A 196 5.48 2.53 5.89
N VAL A 197 5.95 3.01 7.04
CA VAL A 197 5.54 4.28 7.64
C VAL A 197 5.66 5.46 6.66
N GLY A 198 6.70 5.49 5.81
CA GLY A 198 6.88 6.52 4.78
C GLY A 198 5.82 6.51 3.66
N SER A 199 5.10 5.40 3.48
CA SER A 199 4.02 5.27 2.48
C SER A 199 2.65 5.72 2.99
N VAL A 200 2.47 5.85 4.31
CA VAL A 200 1.17 6.11 4.95
C VAL A 200 0.50 7.35 4.38
N GLY A 201 1.23 8.47 4.26
CA GLY A 201 0.67 9.71 3.70
C GLY A 201 0.15 9.56 2.27
N HIS A 202 0.89 8.82 1.42
CA HIS A 202 0.49 8.56 0.04
C HIS A 202 -0.75 7.66 -0.06
N LEU A 203 -0.81 6.62 0.77
CA LEU A 203 -1.94 5.69 0.84
C LEU A 203 -3.21 6.41 1.30
N LEU A 204 -3.10 7.23 2.35
CA LEU A 204 -4.23 7.98 2.88
C LEU A 204 -4.74 9.07 1.93
N LYS A 205 -3.82 9.80 1.28
CA LYS A 205 -4.18 10.78 0.26
C LYS A 205 -5.01 10.14 -0.86
N ALA A 206 -4.58 8.97 -1.33
CA ALA A 206 -5.29 8.22 -2.36
C ALA A 206 -6.64 7.72 -1.87
N LEU A 207 -6.70 7.15 -0.66
CA LEU A 207 -7.96 6.67 -0.08
C LEU A 207 -8.99 7.81 0.00
N VAL A 208 -8.60 8.97 0.52
CA VAL A 208 -9.55 10.08 0.66
C VAL A 208 -9.98 10.64 -0.70
N GLY A 209 -9.10 10.62 -1.71
CA GLY A 209 -9.47 10.94 -3.08
C GLY A 209 -10.59 10.05 -3.64
N LEU A 210 -10.72 8.82 -3.15
CA LEU A 210 -11.74 7.85 -3.57
C LEU A 210 -13.04 7.91 -2.75
N VAL A 211 -13.15 8.77 -1.73
CA VAL A 211 -14.37 8.90 -0.91
C VAL A 211 -15.57 9.34 -1.73
N ASN A 212 -15.33 10.12 -2.78
CA ASN A 212 -16.35 10.65 -3.66
C ASN A 212 -16.19 10.12 -5.08
N ASP A 213 -15.70 8.88 -5.21
CA ASP A 213 -15.61 8.20 -6.48
C ASP A 213 -16.99 8.13 -7.16
N GLU A 214 -17.00 8.25 -8.49
CA GLU A 214 -18.20 8.13 -9.32
C GLU A 214 -18.89 6.75 -9.18
N SER A 215 -18.13 5.71 -8.82
CA SER A 215 -18.66 4.36 -8.57
C SER A 215 -19.11 4.23 -7.12
N PRO A 216 -20.40 3.91 -6.87
CA PRO A 216 -20.91 3.65 -5.52
C PRO A 216 -20.17 2.53 -4.79
N GLU A 217 -19.68 1.51 -5.51
CA GLU A 217 -18.91 0.40 -4.96
C GLU A 217 -17.57 0.88 -4.37
N VAL A 218 -16.86 1.74 -5.11
CA VAL A 218 -15.58 2.32 -4.66
C VAL A 218 -15.83 3.24 -3.46
N GLN A 219 -16.82 4.12 -3.53
CA GLN A 219 -17.18 5.01 -2.42
C GLN A 219 -17.54 4.23 -1.15
N THR A 220 -18.35 3.17 -1.28
CA THR A 220 -18.79 2.34 -0.16
C THR A 220 -17.61 1.64 0.50
N GLN A 221 -16.75 1.00 -0.31
CA GLN A 221 -15.58 0.31 0.20
C GLN A 221 -14.59 1.29 0.84
N CYS A 222 -14.30 2.42 0.20
CA CYS A 222 -13.45 3.47 0.76
C CYS A 222 -13.97 3.97 2.12
N SER A 223 -15.28 4.23 2.21
CA SER A 223 -15.91 4.69 3.45
C SER A 223 -15.82 3.64 4.56
N LYS A 224 -15.96 2.36 4.22
CA LYS A 224 -15.80 1.23 5.14
C LYS A 224 -14.35 1.17 5.66
N VAL A 225 -13.37 1.28 4.79
CA VAL A 225 -11.93 1.25 5.14
C VAL A 225 -11.60 2.41 6.10
N LEU A 226 -12.03 3.63 5.80
CA LEU A 226 -11.81 4.78 6.68
C LEU A 226 -12.45 4.60 8.07
N ARG A 227 -13.68 4.10 8.13
CA ARG A 227 -14.35 3.78 9.41
C ARG A 227 -13.60 2.71 10.17
N HIS A 228 -13.18 1.63 9.49
CA HIS A 228 -12.42 0.55 10.11
C HIS A 228 -11.14 1.06 10.78
N PHE A 229 -10.40 1.97 10.15
CA PHE A 229 -9.20 2.58 10.75
C PHE A 229 -9.52 3.51 11.92
N ALA A 230 -10.59 4.31 11.81
CA ALA A 230 -11.04 5.19 12.90
C ALA A 230 -11.49 4.37 14.14
N ASP A 231 -12.25 3.29 13.93
CA ASP A 231 -12.83 2.47 14.99
C ASP A 231 -11.78 1.61 15.70
N ARG A 232 -10.84 1.02 14.94
CA ARG A 232 -9.74 0.24 15.51
C ARG A 232 -8.74 1.07 16.28
N LYS A 233 -8.85 2.40 16.23
CA LYS A 233 -7.87 3.33 16.77
C LYS A 233 -6.46 2.92 16.34
N VAL A 234 -6.26 2.58 15.05
CA VAL A 234 -4.94 2.11 14.54
C VAL A 234 -3.82 3.11 14.84
N VAL A 235 -4.19 4.39 15.00
CA VAL A 235 -3.30 5.48 15.43
C VAL A 235 -2.93 5.40 16.91
N VAL A 236 -3.85 4.95 17.77
CA VAL A 236 -3.64 4.84 19.22
C VAL A 236 -2.72 3.66 19.51
N GLY A 237 -1.48 3.99 19.88
CA GLY A 237 -0.40 3.02 20.09
C GLY A 237 0.65 2.99 18.98
N ASN A 238 0.37 3.57 17.80
CA ASN A 238 1.35 3.76 16.75
C ASN A 238 1.75 5.24 16.64
N ARG A 239 2.69 5.64 17.50
CA ARG A 239 3.17 7.03 17.59
C ARG A 239 3.71 7.54 16.26
N ALA A 240 4.47 6.72 15.52
CA ALA A 240 5.02 7.11 14.23
C ALA A 240 3.92 7.40 13.20
N PHE A 241 2.82 6.62 13.24
CA PHE A 241 1.65 6.86 12.40
C PHE A 241 0.92 8.15 12.79
N ALA A 242 0.75 8.41 14.09
CA ALA A 242 0.15 9.64 14.60
C ALA A 242 0.97 10.88 14.22
N ASP A 243 2.30 10.81 14.35
CA ASP A 243 3.22 11.88 14.00
C ASP A 243 3.13 12.21 12.50
N ILE A 244 3.12 11.19 11.62
CA ILE A 244 2.94 11.40 10.17
C ILE A 244 1.59 12.01 9.84
N LEU A 245 0.51 11.55 10.47
CA LEU A 245 -0.80 12.17 10.29
C LEU A 245 -0.81 13.64 10.72
N SER A 246 -0.16 13.94 11.85
CA SER A 246 0.00 15.31 12.36
C SER A 246 0.77 16.20 11.39
N GLU A 247 1.91 15.72 10.89
CA GLU A 247 2.73 16.46 9.92
C GLU A 247 1.98 16.69 8.60
N ASN A 248 1.29 15.67 8.09
CA ASN A 248 0.48 15.80 6.88
C ASN A 248 -0.69 16.75 7.07
N LEU A 249 -1.35 16.72 8.23
CA LEU A 249 -2.41 17.67 8.60
C LEU A 249 -1.87 19.09 8.65
N HIS A 250 -0.69 19.31 9.27
CA HIS A 250 -0.06 20.61 9.34
C HIS A 250 0.32 21.17 7.96
N SER A 251 0.92 20.34 7.11
CA SER A 251 1.28 20.68 5.73
C SER A 251 0.03 21.04 4.90
N LEU A 252 -1.04 20.26 5.04
CA LEU A 252 -2.31 20.54 4.38
C LEU A 252 -2.92 21.84 4.90
N ALA A 253 -3.00 22.05 6.22
CA ALA A 253 -3.49 23.30 6.80
C ALA A 253 -2.66 24.53 6.38
N THR A 254 -1.37 24.35 6.09
CA THR A 254 -0.51 25.41 5.58
C THR A 254 -0.84 25.79 4.14
N SER A 255 -1.08 24.79 3.29
CA SER A 255 -1.41 25.00 1.87
C SER A 255 -2.90 25.24 1.59
N LEU A 256 -3.76 24.93 2.56
CA LEU A 256 -5.22 24.92 2.42
C LEU A 256 -5.79 26.23 1.86
N PRO A 257 -5.50 27.44 2.41
CA PRO A 257 -6.08 28.67 1.89
C PRO A 257 -5.75 28.92 0.42
N ARG A 258 -4.49 28.66 0.03
CA ARG A 258 -4.05 28.79 -1.36
C ARG A 258 -4.80 27.80 -2.26
N LEU A 259 -4.92 26.56 -1.84
CA LEU A 259 -5.63 25.52 -2.61
C LEU A 259 -7.11 25.85 -2.76
N MET A 260 -7.75 26.39 -1.72
CA MET A 260 -9.15 26.81 -1.77
C MET A 260 -9.42 27.97 -2.74
N ASN A 261 -8.43 28.82 -2.99
CA ASN A 261 -8.55 29.92 -3.95
C ASN A 261 -8.14 29.50 -5.37
N SER A 262 -7.28 28.49 -5.52
CA SER A 262 -6.69 28.15 -6.83
C SER A 262 -7.33 26.95 -7.54
N GLN A 263 -8.05 26.10 -6.81
CA GLN A 263 -8.65 24.88 -7.35
C GLN A 263 -10.09 25.12 -7.83
N ASP A 264 -10.57 24.26 -8.72
CA ASP A 264 -12.00 24.13 -9.03
C ASP A 264 -12.78 23.51 -7.85
N ASP A 265 -14.11 23.53 -7.91
CA ASP A 265 -14.94 23.05 -6.80
C ASP A 265 -14.67 21.58 -6.45
N GLN A 266 -14.37 20.75 -7.45
CA GLN A 266 -13.99 19.36 -7.24
C GLN A 266 -12.65 19.23 -6.50
N GLY A 267 -11.64 20.03 -6.87
CA GLY A 267 -10.36 20.08 -6.18
C GLY A 267 -10.48 20.61 -4.75
N LYS A 268 -11.26 21.69 -4.55
CA LYS A 268 -11.57 22.24 -3.22
C LYS A 268 -12.21 21.20 -2.31
N PHE A 269 -13.24 20.52 -2.78
CA PHE A 269 -13.94 19.48 -2.05
C PHE A 269 -13.03 18.28 -1.72
N SER A 270 -12.16 17.88 -2.65
CA SER A 270 -11.17 16.82 -2.43
C SER A 270 -10.16 17.21 -1.34
N THR A 271 -9.70 18.46 -1.35
CA THR A 271 -8.79 19.03 -0.34
C THR A 271 -9.44 19.07 1.04
N LEU A 272 -10.69 19.52 1.14
CA LEU A 272 -11.45 19.52 2.40
C LEU A 272 -11.76 18.10 2.90
N SER A 273 -12.06 17.18 1.99
CA SER A 273 -12.26 15.77 2.32
C SER A 273 -10.98 15.18 2.91
N LEU A 274 -9.81 15.48 2.33
CA LEU A 274 -8.50 15.04 2.85
C LEU A 274 -8.23 15.57 4.25
N LEU A 275 -8.53 16.85 4.49
CA LEU A 275 -8.43 17.45 5.82
C LEU A 275 -9.31 16.71 6.83
N LEU A 276 -10.57 16.48 6.48
CA LEU A 276 -11.51 15.72 7.31
C LEU A 276 -11.04 14.28 7.55
N GLY A 277 -10.47 13.63 6.53
CA GLY A 277 -9.90 12.30 6.61
C GLY A 277 -8.78 12.19 7.64
N TYR A 278 -7.83 13.13 7.63
CA TYR A 278 -6.77 13.18 8.64
C TYR A 278 -7.31 13.36 10.06
N LEU A 279 -8.26 14.27 10.24
CA LEU A 279 -8.89 14.51 11.55
C LEU A 279 -9.64 13.26 12.06
N LYS A 280 -10.40 12.58 11.19
CA LYS A 280 -11.13 11.36 11.54
C LYS A 280 -10.19 10.21 11.92
N LEU A 281 -9.07 10.07 11.21
CA LEU A 281 -8.09 9.01 11.48
C LEU A 281 -7.32 9.26 12.77
N LEU A 282 -6.86 10.51 13.00
CA LEU A 282 -6.23 10.88 14.27
C LEU A 282 -7.17 10.64 15.46
N GLY A 283 -8.48 10.81 15.28
CA GLY A 283 -9.47 10.50 16.32
C GLY A 283 -9.17 11.25 17.63
N PRO A 284 -9.11 10.57 18.80
CA PRO A 284 -8.77 11.20 20.08
C PRO A 284 -7.36 11.84 20.12
N GLU A 285 -6.41 11.33 19.33
CA GLU A 285 -5.03 11.85 19.27
C GLU A 285 -4.96 13.25 18.64
N VAL A 286 -6.02 13.72 17.97
CA VAL A 286 -6.14 15.12 17.54
C VAL A 286 -5.93 16.07 18.73
N ASN A 287 -6.39 15.69 19.93
CA ASN A 287 -6.18 16.53 21.12
C ASN A 287 -4.70 16.70 21.46
N PHE A 288 -3.89 15.66 21.27
CA PHE A 288 -2.45 15.75 21.48
C PHE A 288 -1.79 16.63 20.41
N VAL A 289 -2.18 16.44 19.15
CA VAL A 289 -1.71 17.27 18.02
C VAL A 289 -2.04 18.75 18.23
N LEU A 290 -3.28 19.06 18.61
CA LEU A 290 -3.75 20.44 18.81
C LEU A 290 -3.26 21.09 20.11
N ARG A 291 -2.62 20.36 21.03
CA ARG A 291 -1.88 20.98 22.15
C ARG A 291 -0.61 21.70 21.66
N SER A 292 -0.11 21.35 20.48
CA SER A 292 0.96 22.11 19.84
C SER A 292 0.41 23.46 19.35
N ALA A 293 0.92 24.55 19.90
CA ALA A 293 0.53 25.90 19.49
C ALA A 293 0.68 26.12 17.97
N ALA A 294 1.76 25.58 17.37
CA ALA A 294 2.00 25.67 15.94
C ALA A 294 0.90 24.98 15.11
N HIS A 295 0.49 23.77 15.51
CA HIS A 295 -0.55 23.01 14.81
C HIS A 295 -1.93 23.69 14.96
N LEU A 296 -2.28 24.07 16.19
CA LEU A 296 -3.55 24.74 16.49
C LEU A 296 -3.66 26.07 15.75
N GLN A 297 -2.64 26.94 15.84
CA GLN A 297 -2.65 28.23 15.18
C GLN A 297 -2.74 28.08 13.65
N ARG A 298 -1.98 27.15 13.06
CA ARG A 298 -1.99 26.94 11.61
C ARG A 298 -3.35 26.43 11.13
N LEU A 299 -3.94 25.45 11.82
CA LEU A 299 -5.25 24.92 11.46
C LEU A 299 -6.35 25.99 11.63
N SER A 300 -6.40 26.66 12.78
CA SER A 300 -7.40 27.71 13.04
C SER A 300 -7.31 28.85 12.03
N LYS A 301 -6.09 29.35 11.75
CA LYS A 301 -5.88 30.40 10.75
C LYS A 301 -6.30 29.95 9.35
N ALA A 302 -5.98 28.72 8.98
CA ALA A 302 -6.38 28.18 7.69
C ALA A 302 -7.90 28.12 7.55
N LEU A 303 -8.61 27.63 8.56
CA LEU A 303 -10.07 27.56 8.55
C LEU A 303 -10.72 28.94 8.49
N ILE A 304 -10.21 29.93 9.23
CA ILE A 304 -10.69 31.32 9.16
C ILE A 304 -10.50 31.87 7.74
N GLN A 305 -9.31 31.72 7.16
CA GLN A 305 -9.01 32.22 5.82
C GLN A 305 -9.83 31.55 4.71
N VAL A 306 -10.27 30.30 4.91
CA VAL A 306 -11.16 29.60 3.95
C VAL A 306 -12.62 30.02 4.12
N LEU A 307 -13.01 30.43 5.33
CA LEU A 307 -14.35 30.95 5.62
C LEU A 307 -14.52 32.42 5.22
N GLU A 308 -13.42 33.17 5.11
CA GLU A 308 -13.41 34.49 4.48
C GLU A 308 -13.84 34.32 3.02
N LEU A 309 -15.12 34.61 2.74
CA LEU A 309 -15.70 34.57 1.40
C LEU A 309 -14.84 35.43 0.45
N ASP A 310 -14.56 34.89 -0.74
CA ASP A 310 -13.91 35.67 -1.80
C ASP A 310 -14.88 36.75 -2.27
N VAL A 311 -14.70 37.96 -1.77
CA VAL A 311 -15.55 39.13 -2.09
C VAL A 311 -15.08 39.80 -3.40
N ALA A 312 -14.05 39.28 -4.07
CA ALA A 312 -13.46 39.92 -5.24
C ALA A 312 -14.42 40.01 -6.43
N ASP A 313 -15.25 39.00 -6.66
CA ASP A 313 -16.21 38.95 -7.78
C ASP A 313 -17.51 39.73 -7.53
N ILE A 314 -17.77 40.16 -6.28
CA ILE A 314 -18.98 40.93 -5.94
C ILE A 314 -18.93 42.34 -6.55
N LYS A 315 -17.74 42.85 -6.88
CA LYS A 315 -17.59 44.17 -7.51
C LYS A 315 -17.97 44.22 -9.00
N VAL A 316 -18.27 43.09 -9.65
CA VAL A 316 -18.58 43.05 -11.10
C VAL A 316 -20.08 43.27 -11.38
N VAL A 317 -20.95 43.24 -10.37
CA VAL A 317 -22.42 43.36 -10.56
C VAL A 317 -22.96 44.76 -10.23
N GLU A 318 -22.14 45.67 -9.69
CA GLU A 318 -22.57 47.04 -9.37
C GLU A 318 -22.37 48.07 -10.50
N GLU A 319 -21.84 47.66 -11.67
CA GLU A 319 -21.77 48.50 -12.87
C GLU A 319 -22.68 47.97 -14.00
N ARG A 320 -24.00 47.98 -13.79
CA ARG A 320 -25.01 48.00 -14.86
C ARG A 320 -26.23 48.82 -14.49
#